data_AF-A0A326U1H6-F1
#
_entry.id   AF-A0A326U1H6-F1
#
_cell.length_a   1.000
_cell.length_b   1.000
_cell.length_c   1.000
_cell.angle_alpha   90.00
_cell.angle_beta   90.00
_cell.angle_gamma   90.00
#
_symmetry.space_group_name_H-M   'P 1'
#
loop_
_entity.id
_entity.type
_entity.pdbx_description
1 polymer ?
#
loop_
_entity_poly.entity_id
_entity_poly.type
_entity_poly.pdbx_seq_one_letter_code
_entity_poly.pdbx_strand_id
1 'polypeptide(L)'
;MVDRVLQTTRKLIDLYQCVSIHSAIARTYCATIALYGSAQDAEALLSLFLQNPGRREELLLPIRVLGGPELAQRLFMASFQEDILRDDMPEEVLLSLGYMEFQPAEQALWYYARQGVPEACLGLLHLPCAGLRADIEAEIRQCFGKSWWQSEFLPALAVKTGRPQLAKELFVLGSTTASTDCNSGLVLGIALYGEQGRPFFENLLWDCFWNAGDQATVAYTAIGCRLLDISLLDLFEQVKLRLQYEQEQRQKIHYCKLLLSLLECFALHESAFSPLLKFVPEGRDNAQELYQALFCGRSGLPELIRAHLGPQEPLLQECHELKKFLVLKMQCQVERQQLLQLCS
;
A
#
# COMPACT_ATOMS: atom_id res chain seq x y z
N MET A 1 23.50 1.42 24.32
CA MET A 1 23.67 0.30 23.36
C MET A 1 24.64 0.76 22.30
N VAL A 2 25.65 -0.04 21.95
CA VAL A 2 26.62 0.38 20.91
C VAL A 2 25.88 0.32 19.57
N ASP A 3 25.60 1.49 19.01
CA ASP A 3 25.06 1.69 17.67
C ASP A 3 25.92 0.95 16.64
N ARG A 4 25.45 -0.22 16.22
CA ARG A 4 26.18 -1.10 15.32
C ARG A 4 25.24 -1.57 14.23
N VAL A 5 25.63 -1.23 12.99
CA VAL A 5 25.03 -1.76 11.75
C VAL A 5 24.81 -3.26 11.88
N LEU A 6 23.57 -3.71 11.63
CA LEU A 6 23.16 -5.10 11.69
C LEU A 6 24.08 -5.97 10.82
N GLN A 7 24.29 -7.22 11.25
CA GLN A 7 25.01 -8.19 10.43
C GLN A 7 24.28 -8.42 9.09
N THR A 8 22.95 -8.38 9.08
CA THR A 8 22.12 -8.48 7.88
C THR A 8 22.42 -7.36 6.88
N THR A 9 22.56 -6.12 7.34
CA THR A 9 22.93 -4.97 6.50
C THR A 9 24.33 -5.13 5.90
N ARG A 10 25.30 -5.58 6.71
CA ARG A 10 26.67 -5.84 6.21
C ARG A 10 26.67 -6.91 5.13
N LYS A 11 25.97 -8.03 5.36
CA LYS A 11 25.82 -9.11 4.37
C LYS A 11 25.19 -8.61 3.07
N LEU A 12 24.15 -7.76 3.16
CA LEU A 12 23.54 -7.18 1.96
C LEU A 12 24.55 -6.32 1.19
N ILE A 13 25.29 -5.46 1.88
CA ILE A 13 26.34 -4.62 1.28
C ILE A 13 27.39 -5.50 0.58
N ASP A 14 27.89 -6.54 1.26
CA ASP A 14 28.88 -7.47 0.71
C ASP A 14 28.34 -8.17 -0.55
N LEU A 15 27.06 -8.57 -0.54
CA LEU A 15 26.43 -9.21 -1.69
C LEU A 15 26.43 -8.30 -2.92
N TYR A 16 26.07 -7.02 -2.78
CA TYR A 16 26.12 -6.06 -3.88
C TYR A 16 27.54 -5.73 -4.38
N GLN A 17 28.55 -5.94 -3.55
CA GLN A 17 29.95 -5.70 -3.91
C GLN A 17 30.60 -6.91 -4.59
N CYS A 18 30.19 -8.13 -4.21
CA CYS A 18 30.85 -9.36 -4.67
C CYS A 18 30.11 -10.07 -5.82
N VAL A 19 28.78 -9.98 -5.89
CA VAL A 19 27.96 -10.78 -6.82
C VAL A 19 26.76 -9.99 -7.34
N SER A 20 26.23 -10.38 -8.50
CA SER A 20 24.89 -9.94 -8.91
C SER A 20 23.84 -10.58 -8.01
N ILE A 21 23.16 -9.79 -7.19
CA ILE A 21 22.07 -10.25 -6.32
C ILE A 21 20.74 -10.16 -7.06
N HIS A 22 19.89 -11.18 -6.90
CA HIS A 22 18.53 -11.15 -7.43
C HIS A 22 17.65 -10.21 -6.59
N SER A 23 16.83 -9.37 -7.23
CA SER A 23 16.02 -8.34 -6.57
C SER A 23 15.11 -8.88 -5.47
N ALA A 24 14.50 -10.05 -5.67
CA ALA A 24 13.68 -10.71 -4.65
C ALA A 24 14.48 -11.02 -3.35
N ILE A 25 15.75 -11.40 -3.46
CA ILE A 25 16.61 -11.64 -2.29
C ILE A 25 16.90 -10.31 -1.62
N ALA A 26 17.31 -9.30 -2.39
CA ALA A 26 17.59 -7.97 -1.86
C ALA A 26 16.38 -7.36 -1.13
N ARG A 27 15.18 -7.49 -1.68
CA ARG A 27 13.92 -7.05 -1.06
C ARG A 27 13.67 -7.74 0.29
N THR A 28 13.96 -9.03 0.42
CA THR A 28 13.85 -9.75 1.71
C THR A 28 14.82 -9.21 2.76
N TYR A 29 16.08 -8.94 2.38
CA TYR A 29 17.03 -8.29 3.29
C TYR A 29 16.55 -6.89 3.68
N CYS A 30 16.11 -6.08 2.71
CA CYS A 30 15.62 -4.72 2.93
C CYS A 30 14.41 -4.69 3.87
N ALA A 31 13.44 -5.60 3.70
CA ALA A 31 12.30 -5.72 4.59
C ALA A 31 12.72 -6.12 6.02
N THR A 32 13.67 -7.04 6.15
CA THR A 32 14.21 -7.44 7.46
C THR A 32 14.92 -6.27 8.15
N ILE A 33 15.74 -5.52 7.40
CA ILE A 33 16.45 -4.35 7.93
C ILE A 33 15.45 -3.27 8.33
N ALA A 34 14.44 -2.99 7.51
CA ALA A 34 13.40 -2.01 7.85
C ALA A 34 12.66 -2.33 9.16
N LEU A 35 12.51 -3.62 9.50
CA LEU A 35 11.85 -4.06 10.73
C LEU A 35 12.74 -4.01 11.97
N TYR A 36 14.03 -4.31 11.84
CA TYR A 36 14.92 -4.55 13.00
C TYR A 36 16.15 -3.64 13.05
N GLY A 37 16.35 -2.81 12.03
CA GLY A 37 17.52 -1.97 11.84
C GLY A 37 17.50 -0.70 12.66
N SER A 38 18.53 0.11 12.42
CA SER A 38 18.81 1.37 13.09
C SER A 38 19.06 2.48 12.07
N ALA A 39 19.16 3.73 12.55
CA ALA A 39 19.56 4.85 11.71
C ALA A 39 20.94 4.63 11.04
N GLN A 40 21.87 3.93 11.70
CA GLN A 40 23.16 3.60 11.11
C GLN A 40 23.06 2.60 9.94
N ASP A 41 22.05 1.72 9.96
CA ASP A 41 21.77 0.85 8.82
C ASP A 41 21.27 1.69 7.63
N ALA A 42 20.37 2.63 7.86
CA ALA A 42 19.88 3.56 6.84
C ALA A 42 21.03 4.34 6.18
N GLU A 43 21.97 4.84 7.00
CA GLU A 43 23.14 5.57 6.55
C GLU A 43 24.07 4.75 5.65
N ALA A 44 24.36 3.52 6.07
CA ALA A 44 25.18 2.60 5.28
C ALA A 44 24.49 2.25 3.95
N LEU A 45 23.17 2.05 3.97
CA LEU A 45 22.40 1.72 2.77
C LEU A 45 22.22 2.92 1.82
N LEU A 46 22.12 4.15 2.32
CA LEU A 46 22.11 5.35 1.47
C LEU A 46 23.41 5.44 0.67
N SER A 47 24.56 5.22 1.32
CA SER A 47 25.87 5.23 0.67
C SER A 47 25.97 4.16 -0.43
N LEU A 48 25.35 2.99 -0.22
CA LEU A 48 25.28 1.93 -1.22
C LEU A 48 24.31 2.27 -2.37
N PHE A 49 23.15 2.85 -2.05
CA PHE A 49 22.14 3.26 -3.03
C PHE A 49 22.71 4.28 -4.03
N LEU A 50 23.37 5.32 -3.52
CA LEU A 50 23.90 6.42 -4.35
C LEU A 50 24.99 6.01 -5.34
N GLN A 51 25.55 4.81 -5.23
CA GLN A 51 26.50 4.29 -6.21
C GLN A 51 25.84 3.80 -7.50
N ASN A 52 24.58 3.34 -7.44
CA ASN A 52 23.82 2.89 -8.60
C ASN A 52 22.29 2.94 -8.33
N PRO A 53 21.70 4.14 -8.28
CA PRO A 53 20.33 4.34 -7.81
C PRO A 53 19.29 3.53 -8.61
N GLY A 54 19.35 3.61 -9.94
CA GLY A 54 18.42 2.92 -10.84
C GLY A 54 18.49 1.38 -10.85
N ARG A 55 19.43 0.76 -10.14
CA ARG A 55 19.50 -0.70 -9.96
C ARG A 55 19.34 -1.16 -8.51
N ARG A 56 19.07 -0.23 -7.59
CA ARG A 56 19.08 -0.45 -6.14
C ARG A 56 17.87 0.20 -5.45
N GLU A 57 16.76 0.34 -6.16
CA GLU A 57 15.51 0.97 -5.68
C GLU A 57 15.05 0.36 -4.33
N GLU A 58 15.27 -0.94 -4.14
CA GLU A 58 14.81 -1.70 -2.98
C GLU A 58 15.46 -1.22 -1.68
N LEU A 59 16.64 -0.59 -1.77
CA LEU A 59 17.34 -0.01 -0.62
C LEU A 59 16.57 1.19 -0.04
N LEU A 60 15.72 1.84 -0.83
CA LEU A 60 14.93 2.99 -0.36
C LEU A 60 13.92 2.61 0.72
N LEU A 61 13.52 1.33 0.83
CA LEU A 61 12.63 0.86 1.89
C LEU A 61 13.26 1.01 3.30
N PRO A 62 14.40 0.38 3.63
CA PRO A 62 15.02 0.58 4.93
C PRO A 62 15.53 2.01 5.11
N ILE A 63 16.01 2.68 4.05
CA ILE A 63 16.43 4.09 4.12
C ILE A 63 15.28 4.98 4.59
N ARG A 64 14.07 4.86 4.01
CA ARG A 64 12.94 5.71 4.38
C ARG A 64 12.38 5.39 5.77
N VAL A 65 12.34 4.11 6.15
CA VAL A 65 11.72 3.67 7.42
C VAL A 65 12.60 3.99 8.62
N LEU A 66 13.92 3.88 8.47
CA LEU A 66 14.88 4.07 9.55
C LEU A 66 15.57 5.45 9.51
N GLY A 67 15.38 6.18 8.41
CA GLY A 67 15.95 7.51 8.19
C GLY A 67 15.19 8.62 8.89
N GLY A 68 15.84 9.77 8.98
CA GLY A 68 15.26 11.01 9.51
C GLY A 68 15.55 12.22 8.62
N PRO A 69 15.20 13.43 9.08
CA PRO A 69 15.31 14.65 8.28
C PRO A 69 16.72 14.92 7.72
N GLU A 70 17.78 14.60 8.47
CA GLU A 70 19.16 14.76 8.03
C GLU A 70 19.52 13.83 6.86
N LEU A 71 19.07 12.57 6.92
CA LEU A 71 19.27 11.59 5.85
C LEU A 71 18.47 11.99 4.60
N ALA A 72 17.25 12.50 4.80
CA ALA A 72 16.40 13.00 3.72
C ALA A 72 17.02 14.21 3.02
N GLN A 73 17.63 15.13 3.75
CA GLN A 73 18.36 16.26 3.17
C GLN A 73 19.50 15.78 2.26
N ARG A 74 20.28 14.80 2.72
CA ARG A 74 21.38 14.24 1.91
C ARG A 74 20.88 13.50 0.68
N LEU A 75 19.79 12.74 0.81
CA LEU A 75 19.12 12.11 -0.32
C LEU A 75 18.66 13.17 -1.33
N PHE A 76 17.98 14.24 -0.87
CA PHE A 76 17.53 15.34 -1.73
C PHE A 76 18.70 16.00 -2.48
N MET A 77 19.77 16.38 -1.77
CA MET A 77 20.95 17.00 -2.37
C MET A 77 21.65 16.11 -3.41
N ALA A 78 21.61 14.79 -3.24
CA ALA A 78 22.20 13.85 -4.18
C ALA A 78 21.28 13.60 -5.39
N SER A 79 19.96 13.61 -5.18
CA SER A 79 18.98 13.18 -6.16
C SER A 79 18.42 14.31 -7.04
N PHE A 80 18.54 15.57 -6.64
CA PHE A 80 17.96 16.70 -7.36
C PHE A 80 19.02 17.64 -7.92
N GLN A 81 18.71 18.24 -9.07
CA GLN A 81 19.42 19.37 -9.66
C GLN A 81 18.39 20.42 -10.07
N GLU A 82 18.52 21.63 -9.52
CA GLU A 82 17.56 22.73 -9.79
C GLU A 82 16.10 22.33 -9.53
N ASP A 83 15.85 21.62 -8.41
CA ASP A 83 14.54 21.08 -8.00
C ASP A 83 13.92 20.04 -8.94
N ILE A 84 14.69 19.54 -9.91
CA ILE A 84 14.33 18.44 -10.81
C ILE A 84 15.08 17.16 -10.39
N LEU A 85 14.37 16.04 -10.32
CA LEU A 85 14.95 14.73 -10.07
C LEU A 85 15.89 14.37 -11.23
N ARG A 86 17.10 13.92 -10.91
CA ARG A 86 18.09 13.53 -11.92
C ARG A 86 17.63 12.28 -12.67
N ASP A 87 17.99 12.17 -13.95
CA ASP A 87 17.57 11.08 -14.85
C ASP A 87 17.90 9.66 -14.35
N ASP A 88 18.97 9.51 -13.55
CA ASP A 88 19.40 8.22 -13.01
C ASP A 88 18.74 7.84 -11.68
N MET A 89 17.93 8.74 -11.12
CA MET A 89 17.28 8.56 -9.82
C MET A 89 15.88 7.98 -9.98
N PRO A 90 15.54 6.93 -9.22
CA PRO A 90 14.20 6.37 -9.22
C PRO A 90 13.18 7.32 -8.57
N GLU A 91 11.94 7.31 -9.05
CA GLU A 91 10.85 8.17 -8.55
C GLU A 91 10.49 7.87 -7.09
N GLU A 92 10.79 6.67 -6.58
CA GLU A 92 10.64 6.24 -5.19
C GLU A 92 11.42 7.10 -4.18
N VAL A 93 12.38 7.89 -4.65
CA VAL A 93 13.02 8.94 -3.85
C VAL A 93 11.98 9.96 -3.36
N LEU A 94 10.99 10.32 -4.18
CA LEU A 94 9.94 11.29 -3.84
C LEU A 94 9.12 10.85 -2.64
N LEU A 95 8.69 9.58 -2.64
CA LEU A 95 8.00 8.98 -1.49
C LEU A 95 8.92 8.97 -0.25
N SER A 96 10.19 8.60 -0.42
CA SER A 96 11.14 8.52 0.69
C SER A 96 11.36 9.87 1.38
N LEU A 97 11.44 10.96 0.61
CA LEU A 97 11.55 12.33 1.14
C LEU A 97 10.32 12.74 1.95
N GLY A 98 9.13 12.48 1.43
CA GLY A 98 7.89 12.75 2.14
C GLY A 98 7.77 11.91 3.42
N TYR A 99 8.06 10.60 3.33
CA TYR A 99 7.99 9.68 4.46
C TYR A 99 8.89 10.11 5.64
N MET A 100 10.10 10.58 5.33
CA MET A 100 11.04 11.15 6.30
C MET A 100 10.73 12.62 6.70
N GLU A 101 9.56 13.13 6.31
CA GLU A 101 9.04 14.46 6.64
C GLU A 101 9.92 15.64 6.18
N PHE A 102 10.64 15.48 5.06
CA PHE A 102 11.51 16.54 4.54
C PHE A 102 10.72 17.62 3.81
N GLN A 103 10.18 18.57 4.58
CA GLN A 103 9.35 19.67 4.11
C GLN A 103 9.93 20.50 2.95
N PRO A 104 11.26 20.78 2.86
CA PRO A 104 11.80 21.54 1.74
C PRO A 104 11.53 20.94 0.35
N ALA A 105 11.25 19.63 0.26
CA ALA A 105 10.91 18.98 -1.00
C ALA A 105 9.43 19.16 -1.42
N GLU A 106 8.58 19.82 -0.62
CA GLU A 106 7.12 19.91 -0.88
C GLU A 106 6.80 20.43 -2.29
N GLN A 107 7.51 21.45 -2.78
CA GLN A 107 7.29 21.99 -4.13
C GLN A 107 7.76 21.05 -5.24
N ALA A 108 8.91 20.38 -5.07
CA ALA A 108 9.39 19.39 -6.02
C ALA A 108 8.43 18.19 -6.10
N LEU A 109 7.95 17.68 -4.95
CA LEU A 109 6.94 16.63 -4.94
C LEU A 109 5.65 17.08 -5.61
N TRP A 110 5.21 18.33 -5.40
CA TRP A 110 4.03 18.85 -6.09
C TRP A 110 4.19 18.88 -7.60
N TYR A 111 5.35 19.31 -8.10
CA TYR A 111 5.67 19.30 -9.52
C TYR A 111 5.50 17.90 -10.15
N TYR A 112 6.00 16.85 -9.49
CA TYR A 112 5.86 15.47 -9.96
C TYR A 112 4.44 14.89 -9.77
N ALA A 113 3.77 15.22 -8.67
CA ALA A 113 2.39 14.79 -8.43
C ALA A 113 1.44 15.28 -9.54
N ARG A 114 1.63 16.52 -10.01
CA ARG A 114 0.86 17.07 -11.13
C ARG A 114 1.13 16.37 -12.47
N GLN A 115 2.28 15.74 -12.63
CA GLN A 115 2.62 14.94 -13.81
C GLN A 115 2.10 13.50 -13.73
N GLY A 116 1.48 13.13 -12.60
CA GLY A 116 0.90 11.81 -12.39
C GLY A 116 1.83 10.80 -11.75
N VAL A 117 2.95 11.23 -11.15
CA VAL A 117 3.85 10.35 -10.40
C VAL A 117 3.23 9.96 -9.05
N PRO A 118 2.86 8.69 -8.82
CA PRO A 118 2.21 8.26 -7.58
C PRO A 118 3.07 8.44 -6.31
N GLU A 119 4.37 8.19 -6.41
CA GLU A 119 5.36 8.30 -5.33
C GLU A 119 5.38 9.72 -4.75
N ALA A 120 5.21 10.73 -5.61
CA ALA A 120 5.13 12.13 -5.22
C ALA A 120 3.86 12.43 -4.41
N CYS A 121 2.72 11.90 -4.85
CA CYS A 121 1.46 12.02 -4.13
C CYS A 121 1.53 11.32 -2.76
N LEU A 122 2.07 10.10 -2.72
CA LEU A 122 2.27 9.37 -1.47
C LEU A 122 3.23 10.13 -0.54
N GLY A 123 4.29 10.73 -1.07
CA GLY A 123 5.20 11.59 -0.30
C GLY A 123 4.49 12.80 0.31
N LEU A 124 3.67 13.51 -0.48
CA LEU A 124 2.90 14.68 -0.02
C LEU A 124 1.88 14.32 1.08
N LEU A 125 1.38 13.08 1.12
CA LEU A 125 0.50 12.63 2.20
C LEU A 125 1.17 12.71 3.59
N HIS A 126 2.49 12.67 3.67
CA HIS A 126 3.25 12.83 4.91
C HIS A 126 3.59 14.29 5.25
N LEU A 127 3.44 15.22 4.29
CA LEU A 127 3.81 16.62 4.46
C LEU A 127 2.59 17.52 4.76
N PRO A 128 2.77 18.71 5.35
CA PRO A 128 1.66 19.59 5.71
C PRO A 128 0.83 20.09 4.51
N CYS A 129 1.47 20.35 3.36
CA CYS A 129 0.82 20.87 2.15
C CYS A 129 0.06 22.20 2.38
N ALA A 130 0.45 23.00 3.37
CA ALA A 130 -0.32 24.18 3.79
C ALA A 130 -0.37 25.24 2.68
N GLY A 131 0.73 25.43 1.95
CA GLY A 131 0.81 26.34 0.82
C GLY A 131 0.17 25.79 -0.47
N LEU A 132 -0.09 24.48 -0.53
CA LEU A 132 -0.56 23.79 -1.73
C LEU A 132 -2.06 23.50 -1.73
N ARG A 133 -2.79 23.75 -0.64
CA ARG A 133 -4.20 23.31 -0.48
C ARG A 133 -5.11 23.76 -1.62
N ALA A 134 -4.98 25.02 -2.04
CA ALA A 134 -5.79 25.58 -3.12
C ALA A 134 -5.42 24.97 -4.48
N ASP A 135 -4.12 24.77 -4.74
CA ASP A 135 -3.63 24.18 -5.98
C ASP A 135 -4.03 22.71 -6.09
N ILE A 136 -3.92 21.96 -5.00
CA ILE A 136 -4.39 20.56 -4.91
C ILE A 136 -5.90 20.50 -5.19
N GLU A 137 -6.71 21.36 -4.57
CA GLU A 137 -8.16 21.38 -4.83
C GLU A 137 -8.45 21.70 -6.30
N ALA A 138 -7.79 22.72 -6.85
CA ALA A 138 -7.99 23.14 -8.24
C ALA A 138 -7.63 22.01 -9.22
N GLU A 139 -6.50 21.33 -9.02
CA GLU A 139 -6.03 20.24 -9.88
C GLU A 139 -6.95 19.01 -9.77
N ILE A 140 -7.40 18.62 -8.56
CA ILE A 140 -8.39 17.53 -8.39
C ILE A 140 -9.69 17.86 -9.11
N ARG A 141 -10.17 19.11 -9.01
CA ARG A 141 -11.42 19.53 -9.67
C ARG A 141 -11.34 19.46 -11.18
N GLN A 142 -10.14 19.52 -11.78
CA GLN A 142 -9.97 19.33 -13.22
C GLN A 142 -10.25 17.89 -13.68
N CYS A 143 -10.25 16.91 -12.77
CA CYS A 143 -10.61 15.52 -13.08
C CYS A 143 -12.12 15.32 -13.23
N PHE A 144 -12.94 16.18 -12.62
CA PHE A 144 -14.39 16.00 -12.60
C PHE A 144 -15.01 16.09 -14.00
N GLY A 145 -15.86 15.11 -14.32
CA GLY A 145 -16.50 14.99 -15.63
C GLY A 145 -15.61 14.42 -16.73
N LYS A 146 -14.38 13.98 -16.42
CA LYS A 146 -13.48 13.31 -17.38
C LYS A 146 -13.41 11.82 -17.09
N SER A 147 -13.31 11.03 -18.15
CA SER A 147 -13.12 9.58 -18.05
C SER A 147 -11.67 9.16 -17.86
N TRP A 148 -10.73 10.02 -18.24
CA TRP A 148 -9.31 9.80 -18.10
C TRP A 148 -8.60 11.13 -17.81
N TRP A 149 -7.56 11.08 -16.99
CA TRP A 149 -6.67 12.19 -16.71
C TRP A 149 -5.28 11.65 -16.39
N GLN A 150 -4.24 12.42 -16.73
CA GLN A 150 -2.85 11.98 -16.54
C GLN A 150 -2.49 11.72 -15.08
N SER A 151 -3.03 12.53 -14.16
CA SER A 151 -2.67 12.51 -12.74
C SER A 151 -3.61 11.61 -11.93
N GLU A 152 -3.71 10.34 -12.31
CA GLU A 152 -4.68 9.36 -11.79
C GLU A 152 -4.64 9.21 -10.26
N PHE A 153 -3.45 9.39 -9.67
CA PHE A 153 -3.26 9.24 -8.24
C PHE A 153 -3.49 10.52 -7.41
N LEU A 154 -3.60 11.68 -8.08
CA LEU A 154 -3.79 12.99 -7.45
C LEU A 154 -5.02 13.08 -6.51
N PRO A 155 -6.16 12.40 -6.76
CA PRO A 155 -7.27 12.36 -5.82
C PRO A 155 -6.93 11.85 -4.41
N ALA A 156 -5.85 11.09 -4.23
CA ALA A 156 -5.39 10.68 -2.90
C ALA A 156 -5.07 11.89 -2.00
N LEU A 157 -4.68 13.03 -2.59
CA LEU A 157 -4.37 14.27 -1.88
C LEU A 157 -5.61 15.06 -1.46
N ALA A 158 -6.83 14.63 -1.80
CA ALA A 158 -8.06 15.37 -1.50
C ALA A 158 -8.17 15.76 -0.02
N VAL A 159 -7.76 14.86 0.88
CA VAL A 159 -7.77 15.13 2.34
C VAL A 159 -6.94 16.37 2.73
N LYS A 160 -5.89 16.70 1.96
CA LYS A 160 -5.01 17.86 2.21
C LYS A 160 -5.68 19.20 1.96
N THR A 161 -6.77 19.23 1.19
CA THR A 161 -7.52 20.45 0.88
C THR A 161 -8.32 20.98 2.09
N GLY A 162 -8.64 20.10 3.06
CA GLY A 162 -9.56 20.44 4.15
C GLY A 162 -11.02 20.59 3.72
N ARG A 163 -11.42 19.97 2.59
CA ARG A 163 -12.78 20.01 2.03
C ARG A 163 -13.50 18.66 2.14
N PRO A 164 -14.21 18.38 3.24
CA PRO A 164 -14.96 17.12 3.43
C PRO A 164 -15.85 16.69 2.27
N GLN A 165 -16.45 17.64 1.56
CA GLN A 165 -17.38 17.37 0.47
C GLN A 165 -16.71 16.62 -0.70
N LEU A 166 -15.38 16.76 -0.85
CA LEU A 166 -14.65 16.06 -1.91
C LEU A 166 -14.76 14.54 -1.78
N ALA A 167 -14.89 13.96 -0.57
CA ALA A 167 -15.05 12.50 -0.43
C ALA A 167 -16.25 11.97 -1.24
N LYS A 168 -17.38 12.69 -1.16
CA LYS A 168 -18.58 12.37 -1.93
C LYS A 168 -18.39 12.63 -3.42
N GLU A 169 -17.76 13.75 -3.79
CA GLU A 169 -17.51 14.10 -5.20
C GLU A 169 -16.59 13.08 -5.88
N LEU A 170 -15.55 12.60 -5.19
CA LEU A 170 -14.67 11.53 -5.65
C LEU A 170 -15.41 10.20 -5.82
N PHE A 171 -16.28 9.85 -4.87
CA PHE A 171 -17.11 8.65 -4.99
C PHE A 171 -18.03 8.72 -6.21
N VAL A 172 -18.70 9.87 -6.42
CA VAL A 172 -19.54 10.06 -7.61
C VAL A 172 -18.70 9.94 -8.89
N LEU A 173 -17.52 10.57 -8.93
CA LEU A 173 -16.61 10.48 -10.08
C LEU A 173 -16.25 9.03 -10.44
N GLY A 174 -15.84 8.23 -9.45
CA GLY A 174 -15.49 6.82 -9.63
C GLY A 174 -16.67 5.93 -10.03
N SER A 175 -17.87 6.25 -9.54
CA SER A 175 -19.09 5.50 -9.88
C SER A 175 -19.71 5.88 -11.22
N THR A 176 -19.38 7.02 -11.82
CA THR A 176 -20.07 7.48 -13.04
C THR A 176 -19.20 7.67 -14.26
N THR A 177 -17.97 8.15 -14.09
CA THR A 177 -17.22 8.73 -15.22
C THR A 177 -15.80 8.22 -15.32
N ALA A 178 -15.09 8.06 -14.21
CA ALA A 178 -13.70 7.63 -14.23
C ALA A 178 -13.54 6.24 -14.86
N SER A 179 -12.44 6.05 -15.61
CA SER A 179 -11.98 4.73 -15.99
C SER A 179 -11.62 3.93 -14.74
N THR A 180 -11.88 2.62 -14.79
CA THR A 180 -11.53 1.70 -13.70
C THR A 180 -10.03 1.67 -13.41
N ASP A 181 -9.21 2.00 -14.41
CA ASP A 181 -7.75 2.04 -14.29
C ASP A 181 -7.26 3.21 -13.43
N CYS A 182 -8.06 4.27 -13.28
CA CYS A 182 -7.71 5.48 -12.53
C CYS A 182 -8.17 5.46 -11.06
N ASN A 183 -8.69 4.32 -10.57
CA ASN A 183 -9.41 4.28 -9.29
C ASN A 183 -8.51 4.27 -8.06
N SER A 184 -7.22 3.95 -8.18
CA SER A 184 -6.30 3.82 -7.03
C SER A 184 -6.21 5.10 -6.19
N GLY A 185 -6.10 6.26 -6.84
CA GLY A 185 -6.11 7.56 -6.16
C GLY A 185 -7.46 7.86 -5.51
N LEU A 186 -8.57 7.48 -6.15
CA LEU A 186 -9.92 7.69 -5.63
C LEU A 186 -10.18 6.84 -4.38
N VAL A 187 -9.87 5.54 -4.44
CA VAL A 187 -10.04 4.59 -3.33
C VAL A 187 -9.27 5.06 -2.10
N LEU A 188 -7.98 5.39 -2.27
CA LEU A 188 -7.17 5.89 -1.17
C LEU A 188 -7.68 7.25 -0.66
N GLY A 189 -7.99 8.18 -1.57
CA GLY A 189 -8.48 9.52 -1.24
C GLY A 189 -9.78 9.49 -0.42
N ILE A 190 -10.73 8.62 -0.77
CA ILE A 190 -11.97 8.41 -0.01
C ILE A 190 -11.66 7.84 1.37
N ALA A 191 -10.83 6.81 1.47
CA ALA A 191 -10.49 6.19 2.76
C ALA A 191 -9.79 7.15 3.73
N LEU A 192 -8.93 8.04 3.22
CA LEU A 192 -8.20 9.03 4.02
C LEU A 192 -9.10 10.06 4.71
N TYR A 193 -10.37 10.20 4.32
CA TYR A 193 -11.35 11.00 5.06
C TYR A 193 -11.87 10.34 6.35
N GLY A 194 -11.42 9.11 6.67
CA GLY A 194 -11.82 8.40 7.87
C GLY A 194 -13.32 8.15 7.93
N GLU A 195 -13.94 8.38 9.08
CA GLU A 195 -15.39 8.17 9.29
C GLU A 195 -16.28 8.94 8.30
N GLN A 196 -15.83 10.09 7.79
CA GLN A 196 -16.59 10.84 6.78
C GLN A 196 -16.54 10.17 5.39
N GLY A 197 -15.45 9.45 5.11
CA GLY A 197 -15.27 8.66 3.90
C GLY A 197 -15.86 7.25 3.98
N ARG A 198 -16.01 6.71 5.20
CA ARG A 198 -16.44 5.31 5.45
C ARG A 198 -17.67 4.88 4.62
N PRO A 199 -18.80 5.61 4.59
CA PRO A 199 -19.97 5.15 3.84
C PRO A 199 -19.71 5.00 2.34
N PHE A 200 -18.86 5.87 1.77
CA PHE A 200 -18.48 5.81 0.37
C PHE A 200 -17.50 4.68 0.10
N PHE A 201 -16.54 4.47 1.01
CA PHE A 201 -15.60 3.37 0.93
C PHE A 201 -16.29 2.00 1.07
N GLU A 202 -17.20 1.85 2.01
CA GLU A 202 -17.95 0.59 2.16
C GLU A 202 -18.81 0.31 0.92
N ASN A 203 -19.40 1.34 0.31
CA ASN A 203 -20.15 1.17 -0.94
C ASN A 203 -19.26 0.75 -2.11
N LEU A 204 -18.09 1.36 -2.29
CA LEU A 204 -17.21 1.05 -3.43
C LEU A 204 -16.65 -0.37 -3.37
N LEU A 205 -16.46 -0.96 -2.18
CA LEU A 205 -16.02 -2.35 -2.04
C LEU A 205 -16.98 -3.32 -2.73
N TRP A 206 -18.27 -3.03 -2.67
CA TRP A 206 -19.31 -3.96 -3.14
C TRP A 206 -19.80 -3.67 -4.55
N ASP A 207 -19.17 -2.74 -5.25
CA ASP A 207 -19.50 -2.38 -6.62
C ASP A 207 -18.41 -2.93 -7.57
N CYS A 208 -18.81 -3.83 -8.48
CA CYS A 208 -17.88 -4.45 -9.42
C CYS A 208 -17.30 -3.50 -10.46
N PHE A 209 -17.79 -2.25 -10.58
CA PHE A 209 -17.20 -1.23 -11.42
C PHE A 209 -15.99 -0.55 -10.78
N TRP A 210 -15.83 -0.64 -9.46
CA TRP A 210 -14.69 -0.05 -8.78
C TRP A 210 -13.41 -0.88 -8.89
N ASN A 211 -13.52 -2.16 -9.28
CA ASN A 211 -12.40 -3.10 -9.36
C ASN A 211 -11.54 -3.08 -8.09
N ALA A 212 -12.15 -2.94 -6.91
CA ALA A 212 -11.42 -2.74 -5.65
C ALA A 212 -10.50 -3.93 -5.27
N GLY A 213 -10.69 -5.09 -5.88
CA GLY A 213 -9.84 -6.29 -5.72
C GLY A 213 -8.82 -6.51 -6.84
N ASP A 214 -8.71 -5.62 -7.83
CA ASP A 214 -7.78 -5.80 -8.94
C ASP A 214 -6.35 -5.35 -8.57
N GLN A 215 -5.36 -5.84 -9.33
CA GLN A 215 -3.93 -5.66 -9.02
C GLN A 215 -3.51 -4.20 -8.82
N ALA A 216 -4.10 -3.25 -9.58
CA ALA A 216 -3.76 -1.83 -9.51
C ALA A 216 -4.31 -1.12 -8.26
N THR A 217 -5.43 -1.61 -7.72
CA THR A 217 -6.26 -0.96 -6.68
C THR A 217 -6.20 -1.67 -5.33
N VAL A 218 -6.01 -3.00 -5.32
CA VAL A 218 -6.12 -3.84 -4.12
C VAL A 218 -5.20 -3.40 -2.98
N ALA A 219 -3.99 -2.93 -3.29
CA ALA A 219 -3.06 -2.40 -2.29
C ALA A 219 -3.66 -1.21 -1.51
N TYR A 220 -4.31 -0.30 -2.24
CA TYR A 220 -4.94 0.90 -1.68
C TYR A 220 -6.27 0.60 -1.01
N THR A 221 -7.00 -0.40 -1.51
CA THR A 221 -8.16 -0.97 -0.82
C THR A 221 -7.75 -1.57 0.52
N ALA A 222 -6.67 -2.35 0.58
CA ALA A 222 -6.15 -2.93 1.82
C ALA A 222 -5.71 -1.85 2.82
N ILE A 223 -5.06 -0.78 2.35
CA ILE A 223 -4.76 0.40 3.17
C ILE A 223 -6.04 1.06 3.67
N GLY A 224 -7.04 1.23 2.81
CA GLY A 224 -8.32 1.84 3.17
C GLY A 224 -9.07 1.04 4.23
N CYS A 225 -9.10 -0.29 4.12
CA CYS A 225 -9.66 -1.17 5.14
C CYS A 225 -8.95 -0.97 6.48
N ARG A 226 -7.61 -0.87 6.51
CA ARG A 226 -6.86 -0.60 7.76
C ARG A 226 -7.18 0.78 8.35
N LEU A 227 -7.20 1.82 7.53
CA LEU A 227 -7.53 3.19 7.98
C LEU A 227 -8.94 3.29 8.57
N LEU A 228 -9.87 2.51 8.02
CA LEU A 228 -11.27 2.45 8.44
C LEU A 228 -11.56 1.28 9.37
N ASP A 229 -10.54 0.61 9.88
CA ASP A 229 -10.70 -0.46 10.87
C ASP A 229 -11.65 -1.60 10.40
N ILE A 230 -11.65 -1.90 9.10
CA ILE A 230 -12.44 -2.98 8.48
C ILE A 230 -11.56 -4.22 8.39
N SER A 231 -11.93 -5.31 9.07
CA SER A 231 -11.16 -6.56 9.05
C SER A 231 -11.57 -7.47 7.87
N LEU A 232 -10.68 -8.40 7.50
CA LEU A 232 -11.02 -9.45 6.52
C LEU A 232 -12.13 -10.37 7.03
N LEU A 233 -12.25 -10.55 8.35
CA LEU A 233 -13.35 -11.29 8.96
C LEU A 233 -14.69 -10.56 8.75
N ASP A 234 -14.74 -9.24 8.94
CA ASP A 234 -15.94 -8.45 8.67
C ASP A 234 -16.36 -8.56 7.21
N LEU A 235 -15.39 -8.47 6.29
CA LEU A 235 -15.64 -8.62 4.87
C LEU A 235 -16.12 -10.03 4.53
N PHE A 236 -15.57 -11.07 5.14
CA PHE A 236 -16.02 -12.45 4.93
C PHE A 236 -17.48 -12.64 5.36
N GLU A 237 -17.88 -12.10 6.51
CA GLU A 237 -19.28 -12.13 6.96
C GLU A 237 -20.21 -11.41 5.97
N GLN A 238 -19.79 -10.28 5.44
CA GLN A 238 -20.54 -9.55 4.40
C GLN A 238 -20.63 -10.34 3.10
N VAL A 239 -19.55 -11.02 2.67
CA VAL A 239 -19.56 -11.88 1.48
C VAL A 239 -20.59 -13.00 1.63
N LYS A 240 -20.64 -13.67 2.79
CA LYS A 240 -21.65 -14.72 3.05
C LYS A 240 -23.07 -14.19 2.89
N LEU A 241 -23.36 -13.04 3.50
CA LEU A 241 -24.69 -12.42 3.42
C LEU A 241 -25.03 -12.04 1.99
N ARG A 242 -24.11 -11.38 1.27
CA ARG A 242 -24.35 -10.90 -0.09
C ARG A 242 -24.55 -12.03 -1.10
N LEU A 243 -23.78 -13.12 -0.99
CA LEU A 243 -23.93 -14.28 -1.88
C LEU A 243 -25.31 -14.95 -1.78
N GLN A 244 -26.02 -14.82 -0.65
CA GLN A 244 -27.36 -15.37 -0.47
C GLN A 244 -28.42 -14.62 -1.29
N TYR A 245 -28.28 -13.30 -1.43
CA TYR A 245 -29.29 -12.45 -2.05
C TYR A 245 -28.96 -12.05 -3.49
N GLU A 246 -27.66 -11.94 -3.80
CA GLU A 246 -27.20 -11.56 -5.14
C GLU A 246 -27.63 -12.61 -6.18
N GLN A 247 -28.08 -12.16 -7.33
CA GLN A 247 -28.47 -13.00 -8.46
C GLN A 247 -27.47 -12.89 -9.61
N GLU A 248 -26.81 -11.75 -9.76
CA GLU A 248 -25.86 -11.52 -10.84
C GLU A 248 -24.53 -12.25 -10.59
N GLN A 249 -24.17 -13.14 -11.52
CA GLN A 249 -22.94 -13.94 -11.42
C GLN A 249 -21.69 -13.07 -11.34
N ARG A 250 -21.61 -12.00 -12.15
CA ARG A 250 -20.48 -11.06 -12.15
C ARG A 250 -20.24 -10.46 -10.77
N GLN A 251 -21.32 -10.09 -10.10
CA GLN A 251 -21.27 -9.45 -8.79
C GLN A 251 -20.86 -10.44 -7.70
N LYS A 252 -21.32 -11.70 -7.77
CA LYS A 252 -20.84 -12.78 -6.88
C LYS A 252 -19.35 -13.07 -7.05
N ILE A 253 -18.86 -13.12 -8.29
CA ILE A 253 -17.43 -13.29 -8.60
C ILE A 253 -16.64 -12.15 -7.97
N HIS A 254 -17.09 -10.89 -8.14
CA HIS A 254 -16.46 -9.72 -7.52
C HIS A 254 -16.35 -9.84 -6.01
N TYR A 255 -17.40 -10.24 -5.30
CA TYR A 255 -17.38 -10.40 -3.85
C TYR A 255 -16.31 -11.40 -3.39
N CYS A 256 -16.24 -12.56 -4.02
CA CYS A 256 -15.23 -13.58 -3.70
C CYS A 256 -13.82 -13.11 -4.07
N LYS A 257 -13.64 -12.51 -5.25
CA LYS A 257 -12.36 -12.02 -5.74
C LYS A 257 -11.80 -10.93 -4.83
N LEU A 258 -12.60 -9.93 -4.46
CA LEU A 258 -12.19 -8.88 -3.53
C LEU A 258 -11.61 -9.47 -2.24
N LEU A 259 -12.32 -10.41 -1.62
CA LEU A 259 -11.87 -11.04 -0.38
C LEU A 259 -10.56 -11.83 -0.59
N LEU A 260 -10.45 -12.60 -1.67
CA LEU A 260 -9.25 -13.36 -2.00
C LEU A 260 -8.04 -12.43 -2.23
N SER A 261 -8.20 -11.35 -3.00
CA SER A 261 -7.12 -10.42 -3.31
C SER A 261 -6.68 -9.63 -2.08
N LEU A 262 -7.60 -9.26 -1.18
CA LEU A 262 -7.23 -8.64 0.10
C LEU A 262 -6.57 -9.65 1.06
N LEU A 263 -7.01 -10.91 1.06
CA LEU A 263 -6.35 -11.99 1.82
C LEU A 263 -4.94 -12.26 1.30
N GLU A 264 -4.73 -12.19 -0.01
CA GLU A 264 -3.40 -12.28 -0.63
C GLU A 264 -2.49 -11.14 -0.17
N CYS A 265 -3.01 -9.91 -0.20
CA CYS A 265 -2.30 -8.74 0.31
C CYS A 265 -1.88 -8.91 1.78
N PHE A 266 -2.77 -9.44 2.62
CA PHE A 266 -2.47 -9.74 4.02
C PHE A 266 -1.42 -10.86 4.16
N ALA A 267 -1.59 -11.97 3.45
CA ALA A 267 -0.73 -13.14 3.59
C ALA A 267 0.70 -12.89 3.06
N LEU A 268 0.83 -12.20 1.94
CA LEU A 268 2.09 -12.06 1.21
C LEU A 268 2.78 -10.70 1.38
N HIS A 269 2.01 -9.64 1.63
CA HIS A 269 2.48 -8.26 1.39
C HIS A 269 2.25 -7.31 2.58
N GLU A 270 1.82 -7.79 3.74
CA GLU A 270 1.53 -6.93 4.91
C GLU A 270 2.72 -6.02 5.30
N SER A 271 3.96 -6.51 5.17
CA SER A 271 5.18 -5.73 5.40
C SER A 271 5.53 -4.77 4.26
N ALA A 272 4.97 -4.95 3.06
CA ALA A 272 5.21 -4.12 1.88
C ALA A 272 4.26 -2.92 1.80
N PHE A 273 3.09 -2.97 2.43
CA PHE A 273 2.12 -1.84 2.45
C PHE A 273 2.28 -0.86 3.62
N SER A 274 2.72 -1.36 4.78
CA SER A 274 3.05 -0.51 5.94
C SER A 274 4.07 0.64 5.65
N PRO A 275 5.07 0.49 4.75
CA PRO A 275 6.04 1.54 4.46
C PRO A 275 5.58 2.57 3.42
N LEU A 276 4.33 2.52 2.93
CA LEU A 276 3.79 3.56 2.06
C LEU A 276 3.30 4.76 2.87
N LEU A 277 2.57 4.51 3.96
CA LEU A 277 1.97 5.54 4.82
C LEU A 277 2.16 5.17 6.31
N LYS A 278 2.97 5.95 7.02
CA LYS A 278 3.39 5.71 8.41
C LYS A 278 2.25 5.79 9.43
N PHE A 279 1.17 6.47 9.07
CA PHE A 279 0.02 6.72 9.92
C PHE A 279 -1.09 5.68 9.72
N VAL A 280 -0.90 4.72 8.82
CA VAL A 280 -1.84 3.60 8.66
C VAL A 280 -1.64 2.63 9.83
N PRO A 281 -2.68 2.38 10.66
CA PRO A 281 -2.57 1.51 11.81
C PRO A 281 -2.25 0.07 11.41
N GLU A 282 -1.62 -0.71 12.28
CA GLU A 282 -1.51 -2.16 12.09
C GLU A 282 -2.91 -2.78 11.93
N GLY A 283 -3.03 -3.80 11.06
CA GLY A 283 -4.30 -4.50 10.87
C GLY A 283 -4.68 -5.31 12.11
N ARG A 284 -6.00 -5.49 12.33
CA ARG A 284 -6.51 -6.35 13.41
C ARG A 284 -6.57 -7.83 13.05
N ASP A 285 -6.36 -8.15 11.78
CA ASP A 285 -6.49 -9.49 11.25
C ASP A 285 -5.45 -10.44 11.83
N ASN A 286 -5.94 -11.56 12.37
CA ASN A 286 -5.11 -12.64 12.87
C ASN A 286 -5.11 -13.81 11.88
N ALA A 287 -3.93 -14.30 11.49
CA ALA A 287 -3.84 -15.34 10.47
C ALA A 287 -4.48 -16.66 10.91
N GLN A 288 -4.44 -17.00 12.21
CA GLN A 288 -5.07 -18.21 12.74
C GLN A 288 -6.59 -18.10 12.71
N GLU A 289 -7.15 -16.97 13.16
CA GLU A 289 -8.59 -16.74 13.16
C GLU A 289 -9.14 -16.74 11.73
N LEU A 290 -8.46 -16.05 10.81
CA LEU A 290 -8.78 -16.08 9.39
C LEU A 290 -8.72 -17.50 8.83
N TYR A 291 -7.68 -18.26 9.16
CA TYR A 291 -7.56 -19.63 8.67
C TYR A 291 -8.74 -20.49 9.12
N GLN A 292 -9.11 -20.39 10.40
CA GLN A 292 -10.24 -21.12 10.96
C GLN A 292 -11.56 -20.72 10.30
N ALA A 293 -11.83 -19.42 10.18
CA ALA A 293 -13.08 -18.91 9.63
C ALA A 293 -13.24 -19.22 8.13
N LEU A 294 -12.17 -19.00 7.34
CA LEU A 294 -12.24 -19.10 5.88
C LEU A 294 -12.07 -20.54 5.37
N PHE A 295 -11.36 -21.43 6.09
CA PHE A 295 -10.97 -22.74 5.55
C PHE A 295 -11.33 -23.94 6.43
N CYS A 296 -11.79 -23.75 7.67
CA CYS A 296 -12.13 -24.82 8.60
C CYS A 296 -13.63 -24.87 8.90
N GLY A 297 -14.48 -25.01 7.89
CA GLY A 297 -15.92 -25.15 8.10
C GLY A 297 -16.70 -25.47 6.82
N ARG A 298 -17.95 -25.94 6.98
CA ARG A 298 -18.85 -26.20 5.84
C ARG A 298 -19.35 -24.91 5.16
N SER A 299 -19.15 -23.78 5.81
CA SER A 299 -19.43 -22.44 5.31
C SER A 299 -18.13 -21.66 5.03
N GLY A 300 -17.02 -22.37 4.80
CA GLY A 300 -15.76 -21.77 4.41
C GLY A 300 -15.82 -21.16 3.01
N LEU A 301 -14.83 -20.33 2.68
CA LEU A 301 -14.74 -19.67 1.39
C LEU A 301 -14.72 -20.63 0.20
N PRO A 302 -13.97 -21.77 0.21
CA PRO A 302 -14.04 -22.75 -0.88
C PRO A 302 -15.45 -23.33 -1.08
N GLU A 303 -16.15 -23.63 0.02
CA GLU A 303 -17.50 -24.19 0.00
C GLU A 303 -18.51 -23.17 -0.54
N LEU A 304 -18.40 -21.90 -0.14
CA LEU A 304 -19.24 -20.81 -0.64
C LEU A 304 -19.04 -20.59 -2.15
N ILE A 305 -17.79 -20.57 -2.61
CA ILE A 305 -17.47 -20.45 -4.05
C ILE A 305 -18.12 -21.62 -4.81
N ARG A 306 -17.96 -22.87 -4.35
CA ARG A 306 -18.58 -24.03 -5.02
C ARG A 306 -20.10 -23.95 -5.05
N ALA A 307 -20.72 -23.52 -3.95
CA ALA A 307 -22.17 -23.48 -3.82
C ALA A 307 -22.79 -22.37 -4.68
N HIS A 308 -22.16 -21.20 -4.76
CA HIS A 308 -22.74 -20.02 -5.41
C HIS A 308 -22.20 -19.75 -6.83
N LEU A 309 -20.97 -20.18 -7.14
CA LEU A 309 -20.32 -19.94 -8.44
C LEU A 309 -20.11 -21.24 -9.24
N GLY A 310 -20.05 -22.38 -8.56
CA GLY A 310 -19.93 -23.71 -9.17
C GLY A 310 -18.56 -24.36 -8.95
N PRO A 311 -18.43 -25.67 -9.20
CA PRO A 311 -17.23 -26.44 -8.84
C PRO A 311 -16.03 -26.23 -9.77
N GLN A 312 -16.22 -25.58 -10.91
CA GLN A 312 -15.17 -25.32 -11.92
C GLN A 312 -14.70 -23.86 -11.89
N GLU A 313 -15.13 -23.07 -10.92
CA GLU A 313 -14.76 -21.66 -10.81
C GLU A 313 -13.24 -21.50 -10.55
N PRO A 314 -12.51 -20.74 -11.38
CA PRO A 314 -11.05 -20.54 -11.22
C PRO A 314 -10.63 -20.04 -9.84
N LEU A 315 -11.47 -19.23 -9.17
CA LEU A 315 -11.21 -18.72 -7.82
C LEU A 315 -10.98 -19.84 -6.77
N LEU A 316 -11.44 -21.07 -7.02
CA LEU A 316 -11.14 -22.20 -6.14
C LEU A 316 -9.65 -22.54 -6.09
N GLN A 317 -8.95 -22.42 -7.22
CA GLN A 317 -7.51 -22.66 -7.27
C GLN A 317 -6.76 -21.59 -6.48
N GLU A 318 -7.13 -20.32 -6.66
CA GLU A 318 -6.56 -19.20 -5.91
C GLU A 318 -6.78 -19.38 -4.40
N CYS A 319 -7.99 -19.78 -4.00
CA CYS A 319 -8.32 -20.07 -2.61
C CYS A 319 -7.44 -21.19 -2.01
N HIS A 320 -7.14 -22.23 -2.79
CA HIS A 320 -6.28 -23.33 -2.36
C HIS A 320 -4.81 -22.92 -2.21
N GLU A 321 -4.29 -22.04 -3.06
CA GLU A 321 -2.93 -21.51 -2.92
C GLU A 321 -2.82 -20.56 -1.71
N LEU A 322 -3.79 -19.65 -1.55
CA LEU A 322 -3.82 -18.72 -0.41
C LEU A 322 -3.89 -19.43 0.93
N LYS A 323 -4.58 -20.57 1.01
CA LYS A 323 -4.57 -21.42 2.21
C LYS A 323 -3.14 -21.78 2.64
N LYS A 324 -2.23 -22.07 1.71
CA LYS A 324 -0.83 -22.43 2.02
C LYS A 324 -0.06 -21.22 2.54
N PHE A 325 -0.24 -20.06 1.90
CA PHE A 325 0.42 -18.82 2.32
C PHE A 325 -0.04 -18.36 3.70
N LEU A 326 -1.31 -18.54 4.03
CA LEU A 326 -1.83 -18.20 5.35
C LEU A 326 -1.23 -19.09 6.45
N VAL A 327 -0.97 -20.38 6.17
CA VAL A 327 -0.26 -21.27 7.11
C VAL A 327 1.17 -20.78 7.37
N LEU A 328 1.90 -20.36 6.32
CA LEU A 328 3.23 -19.77 6.48
C LEU A 328 3.17 -18.47 7.29
N LYS A 329 2.17 -17.63 7.02
CA LYS A 329 1.94 -16.37 7.75
C LYS A 329 1.70 -16.62 9.25
N MET A 330 0.90 -17.64 9.58
CA MET A 330 0.67 -18.07 10.97
C MET A 330 1.99 -18.47 11.65
N GLN A 331 2.83 -19.25 10.99
CA GLN A 331 4.15 -19.64 11.52
C GLN A 331 5.01 -18.41 11.82
N CYS A 332 5.10 -17.47 10.87
CA CYS A 332 5.85 -16.23 11.06
C CYS A 332 5.30 -15.37 12.22
N GLN A 333 3.97 -15.30 12.39
CA GLN A 333 3.36 -14.56 13.51
C GLN A 333 3.71 -15.21 14.87
N VAL A 334 3.68 -16.54 14.97
CA VAL A 334 4.07 -17.28 16.18
C VAL A 334 5.55 -17.05 16.51
N GLU A 335 6.44 -17.18 15.53
CA GLU A 335 7.88 -16.95 15.71
C GLU A 335 8.16 -15.51 16.16
N ARG A 336 7.49 -14.51 15.55
CA ARG A 336 7.63 -13.10 15.95
C ARG A 336 7.20 -12.87 17.40
N GLN A 337 6.09 -13.45 17.83
CA GLN A 337 5.63 -13.34 19.22
C GLN A 337 6.62 -13.95 20.20
N GLN A 338 7.20 -15.11 19.89
CA GLN A 338 8.23 -15.74 20.71
C GLN A 338 9.50 -14.88 20.81
N LEU A 339 9.95 -14.27 19.70
CA LEU A 339 11.10 -13.37 19.71
C LEU A 339 10.85 -12.12 20.55
N LEU A 340 9.67 -11.52 20.47
CA LEU A 340 9.31 -10.34 21.28
C LEU A 340 9.28 -10.67 22.78
N GLN A 341 8.81 -11.87 23.15
CA GLN A 341 8.83 -12.34 24.54
C GLN A 341 10.25 -12.59 25.08
N LEU A 342 11.23 -12.91 24.21
CA LEU A 342 12.62 -13.09 24.61
C LEU A 342 13.39 -11.77 24.76
N CYS A 343 12.91 -10.70 24.14
CA CYS A 343 13.52 -9.37 24.14
C CYS A 343 12.86 -8.39 25.13
N SER A 344 11.76 -8.79 25.78
CA SER A 344 11.09 -8.06 26.86
C SER A 344 11.48 -8.62 28.22
#